data_AF-A0A3D1EQ42-F1
#
_entry.id   AF-A0A3D1EQ42-F1
#
_cell.length_a   1.000
_cell.length_b   1.000
_cell.length_c   1.000
_cell.angle_alpha   90.00
_cell.angle_beta   90.00
_cell.angle_gamma   90.00
#
_symmetry.space_group_name_H-M   'P 1'
#
loop_
_entity.id
_entity.type
_entity.pdbx_description
1 polymer ?
#
loop_
_entity_poly.entity_id
_entity_poly.type
_entity_poly.pdbx_seq_one_letter_code
_entity_poly.pdbx_strand_id
1 'polypeptide(L)'
;MRCGACSAKVHSALSSLESVQVVEVDHERDLAFVSATAVLHKQEVQLNLSQAGDFSLKEMNADEEPSPPIGGVPLTTGESDSSPEEPPSQSLFPLFLIVGYIFTVTFLIAWSNSEWSMDSMMRHFMAGFFLVFSFFKFLDAPGFASAFKMYDPLAKAIPGWSWIYPYIELMLGVAYMMSWQPFATNVTTLVLMSVGGVGVLQSLLQKRTIRCACLGTALNLPMTKVTLVENGTMAAMAAFMLAGCAAPMLNAPLASLGIEDATSLQVSVMALDGDTYPDMGASDQENLMHGWTILQVCSLDQGPPSIQVLRALNSDIAQGHAGIPVDCFQPRHAVRIQSQDAVKEYLICFQCHNFQCWVDGSLVSSGSISNHSEEILNSAITSCAQDAPEES
;
A
#
# COMPACT_ATOMS: atom_id res chain seq x y z
N MET A 1 -26.94 -14.25 33.08
CA MET A 1 -27.54 -13.37 32.06
C MET A 1 -26.82 -13.68 30.75
N ARG A 2 -27.51 -14.08 29.67
CA ARG A 2 -26.84 -14.67 28.47
C ARG A 2 -26.72 -13.73 27.26
N CYS A 3 -27.16 -12.48 27.39
CA CYS A 3 -27.27 -11.55 26.26
C CYS A 3 -27.30 -10.08 26.70
N GLY A 4 -26.88 -9.16 25.83
CA GLY A 4 -26.96 -7.70 26.11
C GLY A 4 -28.39 -7.19 26.33
N ALA A 5 -29.39 -7.80 25.70
CA ALA A 5 -30.80 -7.48 25.98
C ALA A 5 -31.24 -7.97 27.38
N CYS A 6 -30.60 -9.02 27.89
CA CYS A 6 -30.86 -9.60 29.20
C CYS A 6 -30.25 -8.71 30.30
N SER A 7 -29.04 -8.18 30.07
CA SER A 7 -28.40 -7.24 30.99
C SER A 7 -29.13 -5.90 31.05
N ALA A 8 -29.64 -5.39 29.93
CA ALA A 8 -30.45 -4.17 29.93
C ALA A 8 -31.73 -4.31 30.76
N LYS A 9 -32.40 -5.48 30.71
CA LYS A 9 -33.59 -5.76 31.54
C LYS A 9 -33.24 -5.82 33.03
N VAL A 10 -32.13 -6.47 33.38
CA VAL A 10 -31.66 -6.55 34.77
C VAL A 10 -31.24 -5.18 35.29
N HIS A 11 -30.50 -4.39 34.50
CA HIS A 11 -30.17 -3.01 34.84
C HIS A 11 -31.42 -2.19 35.11
N SER A 12 -32.40 -2.21 34.19
CA SER A 12 -33.66 -1.46 34.36
C SER A 12 -34.46 -1.87 35.59
N ALA A 13 -34.49 -3.17 35.93
CA ALA A 13 -35.24 -3.70 37.07
C ALA A 13 -34.57 -3.39 38.43
N LEU A 14 -33.24 -3.27 38.45
CA LEU A 14 -32.50 -2.91 39.66
C LEU A 14 -32.48 -1.38 39.87
N SER A 15 -32.39 -0.60 38.78
CA SER A 15 -32.47 0.86 38.85
C SER A 15 -33.86 1.40 39.20
N SER A 16 -34.92 0.59 39.08
CA SER A 16 -36.27 0.99 39.47
C SER A 16 -36.53 0.93 40.98
N LEU A 17 -35.59 0.39 41.77
CA LEU A 17 -35.67 0.39 43.22
C LEU A 17 -35.30 1.77 43.78
N GLU A 18 -36.16 2.39 44.57
CA GLU A 18 -35.94 3.74 45.12
C GLU A 18 -34.67 3.88 45.97
N SER A 19 -34.18 2.76 46.51
CA SER A 19 -32.98 2.70 47.35
C SER A 19 -31.67 2.52 46.56
N VAL A 20 -31.72 2.39 45.23
CA VAL A 20 -30.55 2.09 44.38
C VAL A 20 -30.07 3.33 43.64
N GLN A 21 -28.78 3.67 43.77
CA GLN A 21 -28.17 4.83 43.12
C GLN A 21 -27.43 4.46 41.83
N VAL A 22 -26.68 3.36 41.85
CA VAL A 22 -25.85 2.92 40.72
C VAL A 22 -26.01 1.42 40.55
N VAL A 23 -26.24 1.00 39.30
CA VAL A 23 -26.27 -0.40 38.89
C VAL A 23 -25.27 -0.58 37.76
N GLU A 24 -24.34 -1.49 37.91
CA GLU A 24 -23.41 -1.89 36.86
C GLU A 24 -23.58 -3.39 36.61
N VAL A 25 -23.96 -3.77 35.40
CA VAL A 25 -24.25 -5.17 35.05
C VAL A 25 -23.15 -5.70 34.15
N ASP A 26 -22.37 -6.65 34.67
CA ASP A 26 -21.38 -7.42 33.92
C ASP A 26 -22.02 -8.73 33.44
N HIS A 27 -22.45 -8.72 32.18
CA HIS A 27 -23.08 -9.87 31.55
C HIS A 27 -22.10 -10.98 31.16
N GLU A 28 -20.79 -10.70 31.09
CA GLU A 28 -19.77 -11.71 30.78
C GLU A 28 -19.47 -12.56 32.03
N ARG A 29 -19.55 -11.94 33.21
CA ARG A 29 -19.32 -12.60 34.51
C ARG A 29 -20.60 -13.02 35.23
N ASP A 30 -21.76 -12.74 34.64
CA ASP A 30 -23.08 -12.94 35.28
C ASP A 30 -23.21 -12.25 36.65
N LEU A 31 -22.66 -11.02 36.74
CA LEU A 31 -22.60 -10.22 37.96
C LEU A 31 -23.35 -8.91 37.79
N ALA A 32 -23.98 -8.44 38.85
CA ALA A 32 -24.51 -7.08 38.94
C ALA A 32 -24.00 -6.43 40.23
N PHE A 33 -23.30 -5.32 40.08
CA PHE A 33 -22.88 -4.47 41.19
C PHE A 33 -23.96 -3.42 41.44
N VAL A 34 -24.44 -3.35 42.68
CA VAL A 34 -25.50 -2.44 43.07
C VAL A 34 -25.01 -1.60 44.24
N SER A 35 -25.00 -0.28 44.06
CA SER A 35 -24.76 0.68 45.14
C SER A 35 -26.10 1.25 45.60
N ALA A 36 -26.41 1.06 46.87
CA ALA A 36 -27.70 1.43 47.47
C ALA A 36 -27.51 2.27 48.74
N THR A 37 -28.46 3.16 49.01
CA THR A 37 -28.49 4.02 50.21
C THR A 37 -29.05 3.32 51.44
N ALA A 38 -29.74 2.21 51.24
CA ALA A 38 -30.33 1.39 52.29
C ALA A 38 -30.03 -0.10 52.03
N VAL A 39 -30.14 -0.90 53.10
CA VAL A 39 -29.96 -2.35 53.01
C VAL A 39 -31.07 -2.94 52.13
N LEU A 40 -30.68 -3.55 51.02
CA LEU A 40 -31.61 -4.21 50.10
C LEU A 40 -32.01 -5.58 50.65
N HIS A 41 -33.31 -5.82 50.82
CA HIS A 41 -33.82 -7.13 51.20
C HIS A 41 -33.88 -8.06 49.99
N LYS A 42 -33.28 -9.26 50.10
CA LYS A 42 -33.21 -10.28 49.03
C LYS A 42 -34.55 -10.57 48.35
N GLN A 43 -35.63 -10.60 49.13
CA GLN A 43 -36.98 -10.88 48.66
C GLN A 43 -37.52 -9.78 47.73
N GLU A 44 -37.19 -8.52 48.01
CA GLU A 44 -37.60 -7.36 47.21
C GLU A 44 -36.85 -7.29 45.88
N VAL A 45 -35.55 -7.59 45.92
CA VAL A 45 -34.71 -7.67 44.71
C VAL A 45 -35.12 -8.84 43.83
N GLN A 46 -35.38 -10.02 44.41
CA GLN A 46 -35.85 -11.20 43.66
C GLN A 46 -37.22 -10.96 43.03
N LEU A 47 -38.13 -10.26 43.72
CA LEU A 47 -39.45 -9.93 43.21
C LEU A 47 -39.35 -9.01 41.98
N ASN A 48 -38.56 -7.94 42.05
CA ASN A 48 -38.37 -7.02 40.93
C ASN A 48 -37.69 -7.68 39.72
N LEU A 49 -36.68 -8.53 39.97
CA LEU A 49 -36.02 -9.28 38.91
C LEU A 49 -36.96 -10.30 38.24
N SER A 50 -37.80 -10.99 39.01
CA SER A 50 -38.77 -11.95 38.47
C SER A 50 -39.85 -11.30 37.59
N GLN A 51 -40.18 -10.02 37.84
CA GLN A 51 -41.09 -9.25 36.99
C GLN A 51 -40.44 -8.84 35.65
N ALA A 52 -39.11 -8.73 35.61
CA ALA A 52 -38.36 -8.38 34.41
C ALA A 52 -37.99 -9.59 33.53
N GLY A 53 -38.10 -10.82 34.07
CA GLY A 53 -37.89 -12.08 33.36
C GLY A 53 -37.55 -13.24 34.31
N ASP A 54 -37.22 -14.41 33.76
CA ASP A 54 -36.79 -15.61 34.51
C ASP A 54 -35.34 -15.46 35.06
N PHE A 55 -35.14 -14.49 35.97
CA PHE A 55 -33.86 -14.25 36.63
C PHE A 55 -33.87 -14.77 38.08
N SER A 56 -32.81 -15.46 38.49
CA SER A 56 -32.64 -15.98 39.84
C SER A 56 -31.40 -15.38 40.49
N LEU A 57 -31.55 -14.84 41.70
CA LEU A 57 -30.43 -14.35 42.50
C LEU A 57 -29.70 -15.53 43.15
N LYS A 58 -28.39 -15.55 42.98
CA LYS A 58 -27.48 -16.37 43.79
C LYS A 58 -26.57 -15.41 44.54
N GLU A 59 -26.62 -15.46 45.86
CA GLU A 59 -25.74 -14.63 46.66
C GLU A 59 -24.31 -15.15 46.62
N MET A 60 -23.37 -14.25 46.42
CA MET A 60 -21.95 -14.51 46.61
C MET A 60 -21.62 -14.13 48.04
N ASN A 61 -21.32 -15.12 48.89
CA ASN A 61 -20.68 -14.85 50.17
C ASN A 61 -19.27 -14.31 49.88
N ALA A 62 -18.80 -13.35 50.68
CA ALA A 62 -17.50 -12.67 50.50
C ALA A 62 -16.26 -13.61 50.62
N ASP A 63 -16.48 -14.91 50.85
CA ASP A 63 -15.43 -15.92 51.07
C ASP A 63 -15.37 -17.01 49.97
N GLU A 64 -16.19 -16.95 48.91
CA GLU A 64 -16.10 -17.88 47.77
C GLU A 64 -15.39 -17.21 46.59
N GLU A 65 -14.12 -17.59 46.37
CA GLU A 65 -13.36 -17.22 45.18
C GLU A 65 -14.08 -17.71 43.90
N PRO A 66 -14.15 -16.88 42.84
CA PRO A 66 -14.76 -17.27 41.58
C PRO A 66 -13.96 -18.42 40.96
N SER A 67 -14.66 -19.48 40.56
CA SER A 67 -14.06 -20.61 39.86
C SER A 67 -13.37 -20.13 38.58
N PRO A 68 -12.16 -20.64 38.26
CA PRO A 68 -11.38 -20.11 37.15
C PRO A 68 -12.08 -20.38 35.81
N PRO A 69 -11.94 -19.49 34.82
CA PRO A 69 -12.33 -19.79 33.45
C PRO A 69 -11.49 -20.98 32.94
N ILE A 70 -12.16 -21.98 32.37
CA ILE A 70 -11.50 -23.02 31.60
C ILE A 70 -10.94 -22.35 30.33
N GLY A 71 -9.63 -22.14 30.30
CA GLY A 71 -8.87 -21.80 29.09
C GLY A 71 -8.50 -20.33 28.97
N GLY A 72 -7.31 -19.98 29.46
CA GLY A 72 -6.66 -18.70 29.18
C GLY A 72 -5.49 -18.43 30.11
N VAL A 73 -4.29 -18.29 29.53
CA VAL A 73 -2.95 -18.11 30.11
C VAL A 73 -2.89 -17.12 31.31
N PRO A 74 -2.09 -17.38 32.37
CA PRO A 74 -2.05 -16.56 33.57
C PRO A 74 -1.21 -15.29 33.39
N LEU A 75 -1.71 -14.15 33.83
CA LEU A 75 -0.87 -13.00 34.22
C LEU A 75 -1.49 -12.26 35.40
N THR A 76 -0.86 -12.48 36.55
CA THR A 76 -0.76 -11.69 37.78
C THR A 76 -1.62 -10.42 37.90
N THR A 77 -2.59 -10.46 38.81
CA THR A 77 -3.21 -9.29 39.45
C THR A 77 -2.45 -8.86 40.69
N GLY A 78 -2.27 -7.54 40.82
CA GLY A 78 -2.31 -6.85 42.11
C GLY A 78 -1.01 -6.21 42.56
N GLU A 79 -0.89 -4.89 42.36
CA GLU A 79 -0.58 -4.04 43.50
C GLU A 79 -1.30 -2.70 43.31
N SER A 80 -2.10 -2.36 44.32
CA SER A 80 -2.76 -1.08 44.50
C SER A 80 -1.71 -0.01 44.76
N ASP A 81 -1.63 1.03 43.94
CA ASP A 81 -1.11 2.30 44.42
C ASP A 81 -1.76 3.50 43.73
N SER A 82 -2.23 4.41 44.56
CA SER A 82 -2.76 5.71 44.17
C SER A 82 -1.65 6.54 43.51
N SER A 83 -1.72 6.70 42.19
CA SER A 83 -0.98 7.73 41.45
C SER A 83 -1.77 8.17 40.22
N PRO A 84 -1.55 9.40 39.72
CA PRO A 84 -2.34 9.98 38.64
C PRO A 84 -2.24 9.07 37.40
N GLU A 85 -3.39 8.62 36.88
CA GLU A 85 -3.47 7.81 35.66
C GLU A 85 -2.73 8.51 34.51
N GLU A 86 -1.53 8.01 34.18
CA GLU A 86 -0.95 8.23 32.86
C GLU A 86 -1.77 7.44 31.83
N PRO A 87 -2.06 8.02 30.65
CA PRO A 87 -2.90 7.36 29.65
C PRO A 87 -2.25 6.05 29.18
N PRO A 88 -3.03 5.00 28.90
CA PRO A 88 -2.52 3.67 28.60
C PRO A 88 -1.59 3.73 27.38
N SER A 89 -0.37 3.23 27.52
CA SER A 89 0.57 3.12 26.41
C SER A 89 -0.05 2.27 25.30
N GLN A 90 -0.29 2.92 24.17
CA GLN A 90 -0.98 2.33 23.04
C GLN A 90 -0.04 1.34 22.33
N SER A 91 -0.42 0.07 22.29
CA SER A 91 0.40 -0.99 21.72
C SER A 91 0.36 -0.95 20.19
N LEU A 92 1.39 -0.37 19.56
CA LEU A 92 1.63 -0.40 18.10
C LEU A 92 2.07 -1.78 17.58
N PHE A 93 2.17 -2.78 18.46
CA PHE A 93 2.69 -4.11 18.15
C PHE A 93 2.02 -4.77 16.93
N PRO A 94 0.68 -4.77 16.80
CA PRO A 94 0.02 -5.47 15.69
C PRO A 94 0.35 -4.86 14.33
N LEU A 95 0.51 -3.53 14.27
CA LEU A 95 0.91 -2.84 13.06
C LEU A 95 2.33 -3.22 12.64
N PHE A 96 3.29 -3.16 13.57
CA PHE A 96 4.68 -3.55 13.27
C PHE A 96 4.78 -5.01 12.84
N LEU A 97 3.95 -5.89 13.42
CA LEU A 97 3.84 -7.28 12.99
C LEU A 97 3.37 -7.37 11.53
N ILE A 98 2.29 -6.66 11.17
CA ILE A 98 1.78 -6.64 9.79
C ILE A 98 2.85 -6.15 8.81
N VAL A 99 3.46 -5.00 9.10
CA VAL A 99 4.51 -4.41 8.23
C VAL A 99 5.72 -5.34 8.14
N GLY A 100 6.11 -5.99 9.23
CA GLY A 100 7.18 -7.00 9.25
C GLY A 100 6.86 -8.23 8.39
N TYR A 101 5.63 -8.72 8.42
CA TYR A 101 5.18 -9.81 7.54
C TYR A 101 5.20 -9.39 6.07
N ILE A 102 4.69 -8.20 5.73
CA ILE A 102 4.73 -7.67 4.36
C ILE A 102 6.19 -7.56 3.88
N PHE A 103 7.07 -6.97 4.68
CA PHE A 103 8.49 -6.86 4.36
C PHE A 103 9.15 -8.23 4.14
N THR A 104 8.84 -9.21 5.00
CA THR A 104 9.37 -10.58 4.88
C THR A 104 8.89 -11.23 3.58
N VAL A 105 7.60 -11.11 3.24
CA VAL A 105 7.05 -11.65 1.99
C VAL A 105 7.68 -10.98 0.78
N THR A 106 7.79 -9.64 0.76
CA THR A 106 8.49 -8.90 -0.30
C THR A 106 9.91 -9.38 -0.49
N PHE A 107 10.65 -9.60 0.61
CA PHE A 107 12.01 -10.11 0.57
C PHE A 107 12.06 -11.54 0.01
N LEU A 108 11.15 -12.41 0.43
CA LEU A 108 11.07 -13.79 -0.09
C LEU A 108 10.72 -13.83 -1.58
N ILE A 109 9.88 -12.92 -2.07
CA ILE A 109 9.57 -12.79 -3.49
C ILE A 109 10.83 -12.38 -4.27
N ALA A 110 11.54 -11.34 -3.81
CA ALA A 110 12.79 -10.90 -4.43
C ALA A 110 13.83 -12.04 -4.46
N TRP A 111 13.95 -12.78 -3.36
CA TRP A 111 14.83 -13.95 -3.26
C TRP A 111 14.42 -15.06 -4.23
N SER A 112 13.13 -15.41 -4.29
CA SER A 112 12.61 -16.49 -5.14
C SER A 112 12.80 -16.19 -6.63
N ASN A 113 12.63 -14.93 -7.03
CA ASN A 113 12.74 -14.51 -8.42
C ASN A 113 14.17 -14.10 -8.80
N SER A 114 15.12 -14.07 -7.85
CA SER A 114 16.48 -13.55 -8.04
C SER A 114 16.54 -12.10 -8.56
N GLU A 115 15.46 -11.34 -8.36
CA GLU A 115 15.33 -9.94 -8.79
C GLU A 115 15.46 -9.02 -7.59
N TRP A 116 16.62 -8.37 -7.46
CA TRP A 116 16.95 -7.45 -6.35
C TRP A 116 16.70 -5.97 -6.71
N SER A 117 15.77 -5.71 -7.62
CA SER A 117 15.46 -4.35 -8.03
C SER A 117 14.64 -3.63 -6.95
N MET A 118 15.07 -2.41 -6.61
CA MET A 118 14.39 -1.58 -5.62
C MET A 118 12.94 -1.29 -6.03
N ASP A 119 12.69 -1.13 -7.34
CA ASP A 119 11.35 -0.92 -7.88
C ASP A 119 10.44 -2.14 -7.68
N SER A 120 10.91 -3.36 -7.99
CA SER A 120 10.15 -4.59 -7.74
C SER A 120 9.85 -4.76 -6.25
N MET A 121 10.84 -4.54 -5.38
CA MET A 121 10.62 -4.61 -3.93
C MET A 121 9.62 -3.57 -3.43
N MET A 122 9.72 -2.31 -3.87
CA MET A 122 8.76 -1.25 -3.53
C MET A 122 7.35 -1.62 -4.02
N ARG A 123 7.22 -2.10 -5.25
CA ARG A 123 5.95 -2.50 -5.85
C ARG A 123 5.26 -3.61 -5.06
N HIS A 124 5.98 -4.68 -4.72
CA HIS A 124 5.45 -5.79 -3.93
C HIS A 124 5.13 -5.38 -2.49
N PHE A 125 5.96 -4.52 -1.88
CA PHE A 125 5.67 -3.96 -0.56
C PHE A 125 4.38 -3.13 -0.57
N MET A 126 4.22 -2.25 -1.56
CA MET A 126 3.02 -1.43 -1.71
C MET A 126 1.77 -2.27 -2.02
N ALA A 127 1.92 -3.32 -2.84
CA ALA A 127 0.84 -4.29 -3.08
C ALA A 127 0.37 -4.94 -1.78
N GLY A 128 1.30 -5.50 -1.00
CA GLY A 128 0.99 -6.12 0.29
C GLY A 128 0.35 -5.14 1.27
N PHE A 129 0.87 -3.91 1.33
CA PHE A 129 0.31 -2.85 2.16
C PHE A 129 -1.15 -2.56 1.79
N PHE A 130 -1.45 -2.27 0.52
CA PHE A 130 -2.81 -1.96 0.11
C PHE A 130 -3.79 -3.13 0.29
N LEU A 131 -3.38 -4.36 -0.04
CA LEU A 131 -4.23 -5.55 0.12
C LEU A 131 -4.59 -5.80 1.60
N VAL A 132 -3.61 -5.73 2.50
CA VAL A 132 -3.82 -6.02 3.92
C VAL A 132 -4.62 -4.89 4.59
N PHE A 133 -4.31 -3.63 4.31
CA PHE A 133 -5.04 -2.50 4.91
C PHE A 133 -6.46 -2.37 4.36
N SER A 134 -6.68 -2.70 3.08
CA SER A 134 -8.04 -2.82 2.52
C SER A 134 -8.84 -3.92 3.23
N PHE A 135 -8.23 -5.08 3.46
CA PHE A 135 -8.86 -6.17 4.20
C PHE A 135 -9.32 -5.75 5.61
N PHE A 136 -8.48 -5.06 6.38
CA PHE A 136 -8.88 -4.57 7.70
C PHE A 136 -10.04 -3.56 7.64
N LYS A 137 -10.12 -2.75 6.59
CA LYS A 137 -11.24 -1.83 6.37
C LYS A 137 -12.53 -2.56 6.02
N PHE A 138 -12.46 -3.73 5.39
CA PHE A 138 -13.63 -4.56 5.13
C PHE A 138 -14.17 -5.27 6.38
N LEU A 139 -13.30 -5.61 7.36
CA LEU A 139 -13.74 -6.27 8.60
C LEU A 139 -14.74 -5.42 9.40
N ASP A 140 -14.60 -4.10 9.35
CA ASP A 140 -15.54 -3.15 9.96
C ASP A 140 -15.82 -1.99 9.01
N ALA A 141 -16.42 -2.29 7.86
CA ALA A 141 -16.73 -1.29 6.84
C ALA A 141 -17.63 -0.13 7.34
N PRO A 142 -18.70 -0.37 8.14
CA PRO A 142 -19.52 0.72 8.68
C PRO A 142 -18.74 1.59 9.66
N GLY A 143 -17.95 0.96 10.54
CA GLY A 143 -17.03 1.65 11.43
C GLY A 143 -16.08 2.51 10.62
N PHE A 144 -15.24 1.91 9.78
CA PHE A 144 -14.30 2.61 8.91
C PHE A 144 -14.95 3.80 8.19
N ALA A 145 -16.10 3.60 7.55
CA ALA A 145 -16.78 4.65 6.80
C ALA A 145 -17.16 5.86 7.67
N SER A 146 -17.52 5.63 8.93
CA SER A 146 -17.85 6.72 9.87
C SER A 146 -16.60 7.44 10.40
N ALA A 147 -15.49 6.74 10.67
CA ALA A 147 -14.23 7.39 11.06
C ALA A 147 -13.56 8.14 9.91
N PHE A 148 -13.51 7.51 8.74
CA PHE A 148 -12.82 8.05 7.58
C PHE A 148 -13.37 9.43 7.18
N LYS A 149 -14.70 9.60 7.25
CA LYS A 149 -15.38 10.90 7.04
C LYS A 149 -14.95 12.00 8.02
N MET A 150 -14.45 11.66 9.20
CA MET A 150 -14.07 12.67 10.20
C MET A 150 -12.79 13.42 9.83
N TYR A 151 -11.87 12.80 9.09
CA TYR A 151 -10.57 13.40 8.77
C TYR A 151 -10.30 13.53 7.27
N ASP A 152 -10.76 12.61 6.43
CA ASP A 152 -10.46 12.64 4.99
C ASP A 152 -11.24 13.78 4.27
N PRO A 153 -10.56 14.68 3.52
CA PRO A 153 -11.22 15.81 2.87
C PRO A 153 -12.20 15.37 1.78
N LEU A 154 -11.89 14.28 1.07
CA LEU A 154 -12.67 13.79 -0.05
C LEU A 154 -13.92 13.04 0.45
N ALA A 155 -13.79 12.30 1.56
CA ALA A 155 -14.91 11.67 2.26
C ALA A 155 -15.89 12.68 2.87
N LYS A 156 -15.41 13.87 3.24
CA LYS A 156 -16.26 14.99 3.68
C LYS A 156 -17.04 15.62 2.54
N ALA A 157 -16.40 15.71 1.36
CA ALA A 157 -16.97 16.39 0.20
C ALA A 157 -17.93 15.49 -0.60
N ILE A 158 -17.61 14.20 -0.76
CA ILE A 158 -18.32 13.30 -1.66
C ILE A 158 -19.11 12.24 -0.85
N PRO A 159 -20.46 12.26 -0.90
CA PRO A 159 -21.27 11.22 -0.29
C PRO A 159 -20.94 9.84 -0.87
N GLY A 160 -20.70 8.85 0.00
CA GLY A 160 -20.40 7.48 -0.41
C GLY A 160 -18.93 7.18 -0.68
N TRP A 161 -18.04 8.19 -0.78
CA TRP A 161 -16.60 7.98 -0.98
C TRP A 161 -15.98 7.07 0.07
N SER A 162 -16.40 7.22 1.33
CA SER A 162 -15.93 6.40 2.45
C SER A 162 -16.25 4.91 2.32
N TRP A 163 -17.31 4.55 1.57
CA TRP A 163 -17.68 3.16 1.31
C TRP A 163 -16.95 2.58 0.10
N ILE A 164 -16.57 3.43 -0.85
CA ILE A 164 -15.86 3.05 -2.07
C ILE A 164 -14.35 2.92 -1.82
N TYR A 165 -13.80 3.72 -0.90
CA TYR A 165 -12.36 3.78 -0.63
C TYR A 165 -11.69 2.41 -0.36
N PRO A 166 -12.25 1.49 0.45
CA PRO A 166 -11.65 0.17 0.65
C PRO A 166 -11.50 -0.63 -0.64
N TYR A 167 -12.44 -0.48 -1.58
CA TYR A 167 -12.36 -1.10 -2.90
C TYR A 167 -11.27 -0.45 -3.76
N ILE A 168 -11.09 0.87 -3.68
CA ILE A 168 -10.02 1.56 -4.40
C ILE A 168 -8.65 1.05 -3.93
N GLU A 169 -8.46 0.89 -2.63
CA GLU A 169 -7.21 0.32 -2.10
C GLU A 169 -7.02 -1.14 -2.50
N LEU A 170 -8.09 -1.95 -2.49
CA LEU A 170 -8.02 -3.32 -3.01
C LEU A 170 -7.55 -3.32 -4.47
N MET A 171 -8.13 -2.46 -5.31
CA MET A 171 -7.78 -2.34 -6.72
C MET A 171 -6.34 -1.85 -6.90
N LEU A 172 -5.87 -0.90 -6.09
CA LEU A 172 -4.47 -0.47 -6.09
C LEU A 172 -3.54 -1.61 -5.69
N GLY A 173 -3.87 -2.36 -4.65
CA GLY A 173 -3.08 -3.52 -4.21
C GLY A 173 -2.95 -4.58 -5.30
N VAL A 174 -4.07 -4.89 -5.99
CA VAL A 174 -4.09 -5.79 -7.14
C VAL A 174 -3.29 -5.20 -8.31
N ALA A 175 -3.44 -3.91 -8.61
CA ALA A 175 -2.73 -3.25 -9.70
C ALA A 175 -1.21 -3.25 -9.47
N TYR A 176 -0.75 -3.00 -8.24
CA TYR A 176 0.66 -3.12 -7.87
C TYR A 176 1.16 -4.56 -7.99
N MET A 177 0.38 -5.55 -7.53
CA MET A 177 0.75 -6.96 -7.63
C MET A 177 0.86 -7.43 -9.09
N MET A 178 -0.09 -7.04 -9.94
CA MET A 178 -0.12 -7.41 -11.36
C MET A 178 0.74 -6.50 -12.25
N SER A 179 1.38 -5.48 -11.67
CA SER A 179 2.09 -4.46 -12.44
C SER A 179 1.23 -3.79 -13.51
N TRP A 180 -0.07 -3.65 -13.23
CA TRP A 180 -1.06 -3.12 -14.18
C TRP A 180 -0.98 -1.59 -14.23
N GLN A 181 -0.62 -1.06 -15.41
CA GLN A 181 -0.47 0.38 -15.68
C GLN A 181 0.30 1.13 -14.57
N PRO A 182 1.62 0.90 -14.39
CA PRO A 182 2.40 1.42 -13.27
C PRO A 182 2.35 2.95 -13.13
N PHE A 183 2.35 3.68 -14.25
CA PHE A 183 2.21 5.14 -14.25
C PHE A 183 0.88 5.59 -13.63
N ALA A 184 -0.25 5.10 -14.15
CA ALA A 184 -1.58 5.48 -13.67
C ALA A 184 -1.78 5.05 -12.20
N THR A 185 -1.31 3.86 -11.84
CA THR A 185 -1.37 3.32 -10.48
C THR A 185 -0.57 4.18 -9.49
N ASN A 186 0.66 4.57 -9.85
CA ASN A 186 1.48 5.44 -9.00
C ASN A 186 0.93 6.87 -8.90
N VAL A 187 0.43 7.47 -9.99
CA VAL A 187 -0.21 8.79 -9.95
C VAL A 187 -1.45 8.75 -9.06
N THR A 188 -2.29 7.75 -9.23
CA THR A 188 -3.51 7.57 -8.41
C THR A 188 -3.15 7.41 -6.94
N THR A 189 -2.16 6.57 -6.63
CA THR A 189 -1.65 6.38 -5.28
C THR A 189 -1.11 7.68 -4.69
N LEU A 190 -0.27 8.40 -5.42
CA LEU A 190 0.31 9.66 -4.96
C LEU A 190 -0.80 10.68 -4.62
N VAL A 191 -1.80 10.83 -5.48
CA VAL A 191 -2.93 11.74 -5.25
C VAL A 191 -3.73 11.30 -4.02
N LEU A 192 -4.13 10.03 -3.94
CA LEU A 192 -4.95 9.53 -2.83
C LEU A 192 -4.22 9.62 -1.49
N MET A 193 -2.96 9.19 -1.44
CA MET A 193 -2.15 9.23 -0.22
C MET A 193 -1.85 10.67 0.20
N SER A 194 -1.61 11.58 -0.75
CA SER A 194 -1.39 13.00 -0.45
C SER A 194 -2.65 13.66 0.10
N VAL A 195 -3.81 13.45 -0.53
CA VAL A 195 -5.10 14.01 -0.07
C VAL A 195 -5.44 13.47 1.32
N GLY A 196 -5.31 12.16 1.54
CA GLY A 196 -5.53 11.54 2.84
C GLY A 196 -4.54 12.03 3.90
N GLY A 197 -3.26 12.16 3.53
CA GLY A 197 -2.19 12.71 4.39
C GLY A 197 -2.45 14.15 4.83
N VAL A 198 -2.91 15.02 3.91
CA VAL A 198 -3.33 16.39 4.24
C VAL A 198 -4.51 16.38 5.21
N GLY A 199 -5.49 15.49 5.02
CA GLY A 199 -6.62 15.33 5.95
C GLY A 199 -6.19 14.96 7.37
N VAL A 200 -5.30 13.97 7.49
CA VAL A 200 -4.75 13.52 8.78
C VAL A 200 -3.90 14.64 9.42
N LEU A 201 -3.06 15.33 8.64
CA LEU A 201 -2.25 16.44 9.11
C LEU A 201 -3.12 17.58 9.64
N GLN A 202 -4.19 17.94 8.92
CA GLN A 202 -5.15 18.95 9.39
C GLN A 202 -5.85 18.50 10.69
N SER A 203 -6.21 17.23 10.81
CA SER A 203 -6.84 16.68 12.02
C SER A 203 -5.91 16.75 13.24
N LEU A 204 -4.62 16.43 13.06
CA LEU A 204 -3.57 16.57 14.08
C LEU A 204 -3.41 18.02 14.54
N LEU A 205 -3.33 18.96 13.59
CA LEU A 205 -3.17 20.38 13.86
C LEU A 205 -4.37 20.98 14.61
N GLN A 206 -5.58 20.47 14.34
CA GLN A 206 -6.80 20.91 15.01
C GLN A 206 -6.98 20.32 16.42
N LYS A 207 -6.03 19.51 16.92
CA LYS A 207 -6.09 18.82 18.23
C LYS A 207 -7.45 18.18 18.52
N ARG A 208 -8.16 17.72 17.48
CA ARG A 208 -9.46 17.09 17.68
C ARG A 208 -9.23 15.74 18.32
N THR A 209 -9.64 15.60 19.58
CA THR A 209 -9.68 14.33 20.29
C THR A 209 -10.81 13.49 19.71
N ILE A 210 -10.50 12.70 18.68
CA ILE A 210 -11.47 11.74 18.13
C ILE A 210 -11.60 10.62 19.16
N ARG A 211 -12.71 10.60 19.91
CA ARG A 211 -13.12 9.42 20.67
C ARG A 211 -13.59 8.35 19.69
N CYS A 212 -13.00 7.18 19.82
CA CYS A 212 -13.14 6.03 18.93
C CYS A 212 -14.59 5.49 18.90
N ALA A 213 -15.16 5.48 17.71
CA ALA A 213 -15.68 4.24 17.15
C ALA A 213 -14.74 3.88 15.98
N CYS A 214 -14.91 2.75 15.29
CA CYS A 214 -14.52 2.54 13.88
C CYS A 214 -13.33 1.63 13.53
N LEU A 215 -12.65 1.02 14.49
CA LEU A 215 -11.87 -0.16 14.18
C LEU A 215 -12.33 -1.23 15.15
N GLY A 216 -13.41 -1.93 14.78
CA GLY A 216 -14.06 -2.95 15.58
C GLY A 216 -13.07 -3.72 16.46
N THR A 217 -13.29 -3.65 17.77
CA THR A 217 -12.79 -4.42 18.94
C THR A 217 -11.44 -5.15 18.97
N ALA A 218 -10.67 -5.24 17.88
CA ALA A 218 -9.45 -6.02 17.77
C ALA A 218 -8.18 -5.18 17.96
N LEU A 219 -8.17 -3.89 17.57
CA LEU A 219 -6.95 -3.07 17.52
C LEU A 219 -7.20 -1.60 17.90
N ASN A 220 -7.10 -1.27 19.19
CA ASN A 220 -7.16 0.11 19.72
C ASN A 220 -5.84 0.87 19.44
N LEU A 221 -5.67 1.39 18.23
CA LEU A 221 -4.47 2.14 17.84
C LEU A 221 -4.75 3.66 17.75
N PRO A 222 -3.84 4.53 18.25
CA PRO A 222 -3.83 5.97 18.04
C PRO A 222 -3.46 6.27 16.60
N MET A 223 -4.43 6.14 15.71
CA MET A 223 -4.17 6.15 14.27
C MET A 223 -3.51 7.43 13.76
N THR A 224 -3.58 8.57 14.46
CA THR A 224 -3.32 9.86 13.80
C THR A 224 -1.85 10.13 13.43
N LYS A 225 -0.85 9.80 14.27
CA LYS A 225 0.57 10.04 13.90
C LYS A 225 1.11 8.96 12.98
N VAL A 226 0.70 7.72 13.20
CA VAL A 226 1.21 6.57 12.47
C VAL A 226 0.64 6.52 11.06
N THR A 227 -0.65 6.81 10.88
CA THR A 227 -1.28 6.92 9.56
C THR A 227 -0.63 8.02 8.71
N LEU A 228 -0.13 9.10 9.33
CA LEU A 228 0.60 10.15 8.60
C LEU A 228 1.92 9.62 8.04
N VAL A 229 2.65 8.82 8.82
CA VAL A 229 3.90 8.17 8.37
C VAL A 229 3.62 7.15 7.29
N GLU A 230 2.56 6.34 7.44
CA GLU A 230 2.13 5.37 6.44
C GLU A 230 1.77 6.03 5.10
N ASN A 231 0.82 6.98 5.11
CA ASN A 231 0.43 7.71 3.90
C ASN A 231 1.62 8.47 3.29
N GLY A 232 2.47 9.07 4.13
CA GLY A 232 3.67 9.76 3.69
C GLY A 232 4.68 8.83 3.02
N THR A 233 4.90 7.64 3.58
CA THR A 233 5.82 6.64 3.03
C THR A 233 5.28 6.11 1.70
N MET A 234 3.99 5.78 1.62
CA MET A 234 3.35 5.30 0.39
C MET A 234 3.35 6.36 -0.71
N ALA A 235 3.09 7.63 -0.36
CA ALA A 235 3.21 8.76 -1.28
C ALA A 235 4.65 8.96 -1.75
N ALA A 236 5.64 8.86 -0.85
CA ALA A 236 7.05 9.00 -1.19
C ALA A 236 7.53 7.88 -2.12
N MET A 237 7.15 6.63 -1.87
CA MET A 237 7.43 5.50 -2.75
C MET A 237 6.79 5.70 -4.13
N ALA A 238 5.51 6.07 -4.19
CA ALA A 238 4.84 6.38 -5.45
C ALA A 238 5.52 7.53 -6.21
N ALA A 239 5.91 8.61 -5.51
CA ALA A 239 6.63 9.73 -6.10
C ALA A 239 8.02 9.32 -6.60
N PHE A 240 8.73 8.47 -5.85
CA PHE A 240 10.04 7.94 -6.27
C PHE A 240 9.91 7.07 -7.52
N MET A 241 8.91 6.18 -7.58
CA MET A 241 8.64 5.37 -8.76
C MET A 241 8.21 6.23 -9.98
N LEU A 242 7.54 7.36 -9.74
CA LEU A 242 7.21 8.34 -10.79
C LEU A 242 8.43 9.13 -11.25
N ALA A 243 9.30 9.55 -10.33
CA ALA A 243 10.51 10.31 -10.64
C ALA A 243 11.59 9.45 -11.29
N GLY A 244 11.67 8.17 -10.91
CA GLY A 244 12.65 7.21 -11.41
C GLY A 244 12.44 6.86 -12.88
N CYS A 245 11.23 7.04 -13.44
CA CYS A 245 10.95 6.66 -14.82
C CYS A 245 9.66 7.18 -15.50
N ALA A 246 8.93 8.10 -14.89
CA ALA A 246 7.56 8.42 -15.29
C ALA A 246 7.30 9.93 -15.38
N ALA A 247 8.19 10.66 -16.05
CA ALA A 247 7.87 11.99 -16.55
C ALA A 247 7.86 11.97 -18.09
N PRO A 248 6.71 11.65 -18.74
CA PRO A 248 6.26 12.55 -19.80
C PRO A 248 4.73 12.48 -19.98
N MET A 249 3.95 12.93 -19.01
CA MET A 249 2.54 13.26 -19.30
C MET A 249 2.30 14.74 -19.01
N LEU A 250 1.82 15.42 -20.05
CA LEU A 250 1.61 16.86 -20.20
C LEU A 250 2.83 17.63 -20.72
N ASN A 251 2.87 17.76 -22.06
CA ASN A 251 3.70 18.67 -22.83
C ASN A 251 5.21 18.43 -22.71
N ALA A 252 5.72 17.47 -23.48
CA ALA A 252 7.12 17.08 -23.44
C ALA A 252 7.86 17.56 -24.71
N PRO A 253 8.51 18.75 -24.68
CA PRO A 253 9.77 18.91 -25.38
C PRO A 253 10.81 17.91 -24.82
N LEU A 254 11.96 17.80 -25.47
CA LEU A 254 13.08 16.90 -25.11
C LEU A 254 13.42 16.87 -23.59
N ALA A 255 13.12 17.95 -22.86
CA ALA A 255 13.23 18.08 -21.41
C ALA A 255 12.60 16.94 -20.58
N SER A 256 11.56 16.27 -21.08
CA SER A 256 10.93 15.13 -20.37
C SER A 256 11.81 13.88 -20.27
N LEU A 257 12.81 13.74 -21.14
CA LEU A 257 13.84 12.71 -21.01
C LEU A 257 14.95 13.11 -20.02
N GLY A 258 14.83 14.28 -19.38
CA GLY A 258 15.90 14.93 -18.60
C GLY A 258 16.94 15.63 -19.49
N ILE A 259 16.55 15.99 -20.72
CA ILE A 259 17.45 16.57 -21.72
C ILE A 259 17.19 18.07 -21.82
N GLU A 260 17.96 18.86 -21.07
CA GLU A 260 17.93 20.33 -21.15
C GLU A 260 18.72 20.85 -22.36
N ASP A 261 19.75 20.10 -22.80
CA ASP A 261 20.59 20.44 -23.95
C ASP A 261 20.93 19.19 -24.78
N ALA A 262 20.28 19.04 -25.94
CA ALA A 262 20.42 17.90 -26.85
C ALA A 262 21.83 17.78 -27.48
N THR A 263 22.69 18.78 -27.27
CA THR A 263 24.01 18.89 -27.88
C THR A 263 25.13 18.18 -27.11
N SER A 264 24.81 17.55 -25.97
CA SER A 264 25.78 16.79 -25.16
C SER A 264 25.43 15.30 -24.95
N LEU A 265 24.32 14.82 -25.49
CA LEU A 265 23.85 13.45 -25.26
C LEU A 265 24.32 12.49 -26.32
N GLN A 266 25.02 11.44 -25.88
CA GLN A 266 25.36 10.32 -26.75
C GLN A 266 24.20 9.34 -26.73
N VAL A 267 23.57 9.16 -27.90
CA VAL A 267 22.46 8.22 -28.08
C VAL A 267 22.95 7.06 -28.93
N SER A 268 22.76 5.83 -28.46
CA SER A 268 23.06 4.63 -29.21
C SER A 268 21.82 3.76 -29.34
N VAL A 269 21.52 3.32 -30.56
CA VAL A 269 20.46 2.34 -30.85
C VAL A 269 21.13 0.99 -31.07
N MET A 270 20.55 -0.06 -30.51
CA MET A 270 21.14 -1.39 -30.53
C MET A 270 20.13 -2.42 -31.01
N ALA A 271 20.61 -3.41 -31.77
CA ALA A 271 19.89 -4.64 -32.05
C ALA A 271 20.26 -5.67 -30.99
N LEU A 272 19.25 -6.33 -30.42
CA LEU A 272 19.42 -7.37 -29.41
C LEU A 272 18.95 -8.73 -29.96
N ASP A 273 19.62 -9.79 -29.53
CA ASP A 273 19.17 -11.15 -29.78
C ASP A 273 18.05 -11.53 -28.79
N GLY A 274 16.80 -11.27 -29.17
CA GLY A 274 15.64 -11.66 -28.39
C GLY A 274 15.30 -13.16 -28.43
N ASP A 275 15.97 -13.96 -29.27
CA ASP A 275 15.71 -15.40 -29.39
C ASP A 275 16.52 -16.24 -28.40
N THR A 276 17.69 -15.73 -28.01
CA THR A 276 18.53 -16.34 -26.97
C THR A 276 18.13 -15.81 -25.59
N TYR A 277 17.64 -16.68 -24.72
CA TYR A 277 17.29 -16.32 -23.34
C TYR A 277 18.53 -15.74 -22.62
N PRO A 278 18.38 -14.68 -21.80
CA PRO A 278 19.53 -14.00 -21.20
C PRO A 278 20.40 -14.96 -20.40
N ASP A 279 21.69 -15.01 -20.76
CA ASP A 279 22.65 -15.88 -20.10
C ASP A 279 23.13 -15.21 -18.81
N MET A 280 22.55 -15.65 -17.68
CA MET A 280 22.89 -15.18 -16.33
C MET A 280 24.30 -15.65 -15.88
N GLY A 281 25.02 -16.46 -16.67
CA GLY A 281 26.30 -17.09 -16.32
C GLY A 281 27.46 -16.87 -17.30
N ALA A 282 27.30 -16.07 -18.36
CA ALA A 282 28.35 -15.85 -19.35
C ALA A 282 29.52 -15.02 -18.80
N SER A 283 30.75 -15.46 -19.09
CA SER A 283 32.00 -14.79 -18.67
C SER A 283 32.32 -13.52 -19.47
N ASP A 284 31.70 -13.32 -20.64
CA ASP A 284 31.87 -12.14 -21.48
C ASP A 284 30.69 -11.17 -21.30
N GLN A 285 30.73 -10.40 -20.21
CA GLN A 285 29.76 -9.34 -19.95
C GLN A 285 29.92 -8.10 -20.86
N GLU A 286 31.00 -8.02 -21.66
CA GLU A 286 31.28 -6.86 -22.51
C GLU A 286 30.29 -6.71 -23.68
N ASN A 287 29.63 -7.79 -24.11
CA ASN A 287 28.68 -7.79 -25.23
C ASN A 287 27.22 -8.04 -24.83
N LEU A 288 26.91 -7.94 -23.53
CA LEU A 288 25.56 -8.13 -23.01
C LEU A 288 24.91 -6.82 -22.61
N MET A 289 23.62 -6.69 -22.91
CA MET A 289 22.76 -5.61 -22.50
C MET A 289 21.72 -6.15 -21.52
N HIS A 290 21.98 -6.04 -20.22
CA HIS A 290 21.16 -6.62 -19.14
C HIS A 290 20.83 -8.10 -19.39
N GLY A 291 21.83 -8.87 -19.80
CA GLY A 291 21.72 -10.31 -20.10
C GLY A 291 21.39 -10.64 -21.55
N TRP A 292 20.97 -9.68 -22.38
CA TRP A 292 20.67 -9.91 -23.80
C TRP A 292 21.89 -9.66 -24.69
N THR A 293 22.18 -10.57 -25.61
CA THR A 293 23.30 -10.40 -26.55
C THR A 293 23.08 -9.21 -27.47
N ILE A 294 24.06 -8.31 -27.52
CA ILE A 294 24.07 -7.19 -28.45
C ILE A 294 24.53 -7.71 -29.82
N LEU A 295 23.65 -7.61 -30.82
CA LEU A 295 23.96 -7.98 -32.20
C LEU A 295 24.65 -6.83 -32.95
N GLN A 296 24.23 -5.60 -32.66
CA GLN A 296 24.75 -4.41 -33.33
C GLN A 296 24.57 -3.18 -32.44
N VAL A 297 25.55 -2.28 -32.47
CA VAL A 297 25.48 -0.95 -31.83
C VAL A 297 25.60 0.12 -32.90
N CYS A 298 24.68 1.07 -32.89
CA CYS A 298 24.64 2.24 -33.77
C CYS A 298 24.66 3.50 -32.92
N SER A 299 25.80 4.18 -32.86
CA SER A 299 25.92 5.47 -32.19
C SER A 299 25.44 6.57 -33.12
N LEU A 300 24.46 7.36 -32.67
CA LEU A 300 23.88 8.45 -33.43
C LEU A 300 24.65 9.74 -33.16
N ASP A 301 24.94 10.48 -34.22
CA ASP A 301 25.51 11.81 -34.11
C ASP A 301 24.59 12.75 -33.31
N GLN A 302 25.23 13.62 -32.53
CA GLN A 302 24.59 14.68 -31.74
C GLN A 302 23.84 15.61 -32.71
N GLY A 303 22.51 15.48 -32.81
CA GLY A 303 21.74 16.17 -33.85
C GLY A 303 20.38 15.57 -34.22
N PRO A 304 19.87 15.82 -35.44
CA PRO A 304 18.53 15.41 -35.86
C PRO A 304 18.19 13.92 -35.72
N PRO A 305 19.11 12.96 -36.00
CA PRO A 305 18.82 11.53 -35.87
C PRO A 305 18.54 11.10 -34.43
N SER A 306 19.37 11.53 -33.49
CA SER A 306 19.17 11.25 -32.06
C SER A 306 17.83 11.80 -31.54
N ILE A 307 17.48 13.03 -31.91
CA ILE A 307 16.22 13.69 -31.53
C ILE A 307 15.01 12.93 -32.10
N GLN A 308 15.12 12.42 -33.33
CA GLN A 308 14.03 11.67 -33.97
C GLN A 308 13.74 10.36 -33.23
N VAL A 309 14.79 9.58 -32.93
CA VAL A 309 14.67 8.33 -32.17
C VAL A 309 14.07 8.58 -30.79
N LEU A 310 14.62 9.56 -30.06
CA LEU A 310 14.15 9.90 -28.72
C LEU A 310 12.68 10.35 -28.70
N ARG A 311 12.25 11.16 -29.68
CA ARG A 311 10.86 11.60 -29.79
C ARG A 311 9.92 10.45 -30.12
N ALA A 312 10.32 9.57 -31.04
CA ALA A 312 9.54 8.41 -31.43
C ALA A 312 9.35 7.46 -30.25
N LEU A 313 10.44 7.12 -29.55
CA LEU A 313 10.42 6.28 -28.37
C LEU A 313 9.50 6.86 -27.28
N ASN A 314 9.65 8.16 -26.98
CA ASN A 314 8.83 8.82 -25.97
C ASN A 314 7.33 8.83 -26.35
N SER A 315 7.02 9.02 -27.64
CA SER A 315 5.64 8.94 -28.14
C SER A 315 5.03 7.56 -27.93
N ASP A 316 5.79 6.50 -28.22
CA ASP A 316 5.27 5.14 -28.10
C ASP A 316 5.06 4.70 -26.66
N ILE A 317 5.97 5.08 -25.75
CA ILE A 317 5.85 4.82 -24.31
C ILE A 317 4.62 5.57 -23.76
N ALA A 318 4.40 6.82 -24.19
CA ALA A 318 3.28 7.62 -23.73
C ALA A 318 1.93 7.08 -24.22
N GLN A 319 1.87 6.55 -25.45
CA GLN A 319 0.66 5.93 -25.98
C GLN A 319 0.37 4.57 -25.35
N GLY A 320 1.41 3.76 -25.16
CA GLY A 320 1.29 2.36 -24.73
C GLY A 320 0.50 1.51 -25.73
N HIS A 321 0.34 0.22 -25.42
CA HIS A 321 -0.50 -0.71 -26.17
C HIS A 321 -1.80 -0.98 -25.42
N ALA A 322 -2.93 -0.93 -26.14
CA ALA A 322 -4.26 -1.11 -25.57
C ALA A 322 -4.68 -2.59 -25.38
N GLY A 323 -3.82 -3.54 -25.76
CA GLY A 323 -4.09 -4.97 -25.70
C GLY A 323 -3.78 -5.63 -24.35
N ILE A 324 -4.01 -6.94 -24.29
CA ILE A 324 -3.75 -7.76 -23.10
C ILE A 324 -2.23 -7.90 -22.93
N PRO A 325 -1.67 -7.61 -21.74
CA PRO A 325 -0.25 -7.76 -21.49
C PRO A 325 0.16 -9.23 -21.64
N VAL A 326 1.22 -9.46 -22.39
CA VAL A 326 1.85 -10.77 -22.58
C VAL A 326 3.18 -10.78 -21.82
N ASP A 327 3.37 -11.78 -20.96
CA ASP A 327 4.53 -11.92 -20.06
C ASP A 327 5.84 -12.26 -20.78
N CYS A 328 5.79 -12.59 -22.07
CA CYS A 328 6.99 -12.78 -22.86
C CYS A 328 7.72 -11.46 -23.01
N PHE A 329 9.00 -11.38 -22.64
CA PHE A 329 9.85 -10.22 -22.91
C PHE A 329 11.09 -10.67 -23.68
N GLN A 330 11.04 -10.56 -25.00
CA GLN A 330 12.11 -10.88 -25.94
C GLN A 330 12.52 -9.59 -26.67
N PRO A 331 13.34 -8.73 -26.04
CA PRO A 331 13.69 -7.44 -26.60
C PRO A 331 14.59 -7.64 -27.83
N ARG A 332 14.26 -6.95 -28.91
CA ARG A 332 15.07 -6.92 -30.15
C ARG A 332 15.71 -5.58 -30.40
N HIS A 333 15.30 -4.57 -29.64
CA HIS A 333 15.79 -3.21 -29.76
C HIS A 333 16.19 -2.70 -28.39
N ALA A 334 17.27 -1.93 -28.35
CA ALA A 334 17.63 -1.12 -27.21
C ALA A 334 18.00 0.31 -27.61
N VAL A 335 17.75 1.26 -26.72
CA VAL A 335 18.18 2.66 -26.85
C VAL A 335 18.93 3.05 -25.59
N ARG A 336 20.22 3.33 -25.72
CA ARG A 336 21.07 3.88 -24.65
C ARG A 336 21.17 5.39 -24.82
N ILE A 337 20.98 6.10 -23.73
CA ILE A 337 21.09 7.56 -23.63
C ILE A 337 22.12 7.83 -22.54
N GLN A 338 23.28 8.33 -22.94
CA GLN A 338 24.36 8.67 -22.02
C GLN A 338 24.39 10.18 -21.81
N SER A 339 24.15 10.58 -20.56
CA SER A 339 24.29 11.95 -20.05
C SER A 339 25.51 12.05 -19.14
N GLN A 340 25.86 13.26 -18.68
CA GLN A 340 26.88 13.47 -17.65
C GLN A 340 26.47 12.90 -16.28
N ASP A 341 25.17 12.83 -16.00
CA ASP A 341 24.65 12.47 -14.68
C ASP A 341 24.22 11.00 -14.54
N ALA A 342 23.84 10.35 -15.64
CA ALA A 342 23.30 8.99 -15.64
C ALA A 342 23.33 8.35 -17.04
N VAL A 343 23.36 7.01 -17.06
CA VAL A 343 23.14 6.20 -18.26
C VAL A 343 21.74 5.61 -18.22
N LYS A 344 20.89 5.97 -19.19
CA LYS A 344 19.53 5.42 -19.32
C LYS A 344 19.46 4.45 -20.50
N GLU A 345 18.83 3.32 -20.31
CA GLU A 345 18.83 2.21 -21.25
C GLU A 345 17.41 1.66 -21.38
N TYR A 346 16.83 1.77 -22.57
CA TYR A 346 15.48 1.26 -22.87
C TYR A 346 15.61 -0.03 -23.66
N LEU A 347 15.14 -1.15 -23.11
CA LEU A 347 14.97 -2.42 -23.82
C LEU A 347 13.53 -2.51 -24.30
N ILE A 348 13.34 -2.84 -25.57
CA ILE A 348 12.05 -2.74 -26.24
C ILE A 348 11.73 -4.05 -26.94
N CYS A 349 10.53 -4.56 -26.66
CA CYS A 349 9.96 -5.75 -27.28
C CYS A 349 8.64 -5.34 -27.96
N PHE A 350 8.71 -5.06 -29.26
CA PHE A 350 7.51 -4.71 -30.04
C PHE A 350 6.56 -5.90 -30.25
N GLN A 351 7.04 -7.15 -30.16
CA GLN A 351 6.20 -8.35 -30.26
C GLN A 351 5.22 -8.48 -29.08
N CYS A 352 5.70 -8.16 -27.88
CA CYS A 352 4.92 -8.22 -26.65
C CYS A 352 4.41 -6.84 -26.20
N HIS A 353 4.71 -5.79 -26.97
CA HIS A 353 4.37 -4.40 -26.65
C HIS A 353 4.78 -3.95 -25.25
N ASN A 354 5.93 -4.41 -24.80
CA ASN A 354 6.51 -4.03 -23.51
C ASN A 354 7.87 -3.37 -23.69
N PHE A 355 8.22 -2.51 -22.74
CA PHE A 355 9.56 -1.96 -22.60
C PHE A 355 10.04 -2.10 -21.15
N GLN A 356 11.35 -2.06 -20.99
CA GLN A 356 12.06 -1.96 -19.73
C GLN A 356 13.00 -0.76 -19.80
N CYS A 357 13.02 0.07 -18.76
CA CYS A 357 13.96 1.16 -18.62
C CYS A 357 14.92 0.84 -17.47
N TRP A 358 16.20 0.94 -17.76
CA TRP A 358 17.30 0.72 -16.86
C TRP A 358 18.05 2.04 -16.69
N VAL A 359 18.46 2.34 -15.48
CA VAL A 359 19.28 3.51 -15.15
C VAL A 359 20.47 3.02 -14.35
N ASP A 360 21.66 3.30 -14.85
CA ASP A 360 22.94 2.88 -14.25
C ASP A 360 22.96 1.38 -13.91
N GLY A 361 22.46 0.55 -14.83
CA GLY A 361 22.42 -0.90 -14.68
C GLY A 361 21.29 -1.46 -13.82
N SER A 362 20.40 -0.61 -13.28
CA SER A 362 19.25 -1.05 -12.48
C SER A 362 17.93 -0.84 -13.21
N LEU A 363 17.06 -1.86 -13.26
CA LEU A 363 15.71 -1.73 -13.82
C LEU A 363 14.90 -0.77 -12.95
N VAL A 364 14.53 0.38 -13.52
CA VAL A 364 13.81 1.47 -12.84
C VAL A 364 12.35 1.59 -13.27
N SER A 365 11.99 1.09 -14.45
CA SER A 365 10.59 0.88 -14.80
C SER A 365 10.41 -0.15 -15.91
N SER A 366 9.19 -0.62 -16.04
CA SER A 366 8.71 -1.36 -17.19
C SER A 366 7.28 -0.92 -17.49
N GLY A 367 6.86 -1.07 -18.73
CA GLY A 367 5.51 -0.70 -19.11
C GLY A 367 5.18 -1.13 -20.52
N SER A 368 4.00 -0.71 -20.96
CA SER A 368 3.56 -0.98 -22.31
C SER A 368 4.07 0.09 -23.28
N ILE A 369 4.34 -0.30 -24.52
CA ILE A 369 4.82 0.56 -25.61
C ILE A 369 4.02 0.28 -26.88
N SER A 370 3.66 1.33 -27.63
CA SER A 370 3.14 1.14 -29.00
C SER A 370 4.29 0.79 -29.97
N ASN A 371 4.04 0.71 -31.27
CA ASN A 371 5.03 0.21 -32.23
C ASN A 371 5.36 1.20 -33.36
N HIS A 372 5.03 2.48 -33.24
CA HIS A 372 5.30 3.46 -34.30
C HIS A 372 6.80 3.77 -34.44
N SER A 373 7.57 3.61 -33.36
CA SER A 373 9.01 3.80 -33.33
C SER A 373 9.78 2.62 -33.91
N GLU A 374 9.18 1.44 -34.08
CA GLU A 374 9.85 0.23 -34.55
C GLU A 374 10.56 0.45 -35.90
N GLU A 375 9.89 1.05 -36.87
CA GLU A 375 10.47 1.34 -38.19
C GLU A 375 11.61 2.36 -38.10
N ILE A 376 11.52 3.33 -37.19
CA ILE A 376 12.55 4.35 -36.97
C ILE A 376 13.80 3.72 -36.36
N LEU A 377 13.65 2.85 -35.35
CA LEU A 377 14.78 2.13 -34.76
C LEU A 377 15.42 1.15 -35.75
N ASN A 378 14.62 0.40 -36.50
CA ASN A 378 15.11 -0.49 -37.57
C ASN A 378 15.91 0.28 -38.62
N SER A 379 15.40 1.44 -39.04
CA SER A 379 16.08 2.29 -40.01
C SER A 379 17.41 2.81 -39.48
N ALA A 380 17.46 3.25 -38.22
CA ALA A 380 18.68 3.73 -37.58
C ALA A 380 19.77 2.63 -37.50
N ILE A 381 19.38 1.41 -37.10
CA ILE A 381 20.31 0.27 -37.05
C ILE A 381 20.83 -0.08 -38.46
N THR A 382 19.94 -0.10 -39.45
CA THR A 382 20.29 -0.47 -40.83
C THR A 382 21.21 0.57 -41.48
N SER A 383 20.95 1.87 -41.28
CA SER A 383 21.81 2.93 -41.84
C SER A 383 23.23 2.86 -41.26
N CYS A 384 23.37 2.58 -39.97
CA CYS A 384 24.68 2.42 -39.34
C CYS A 384 25.47 1.21 -39.88
N ALA A 385 24.81 0.15 -40.35
CA ALA A 385 25.49 -0.99 -40.95
C ALA A 385 26.12 -0.67 -42.31
N GLN A 386 25.62 0.35 -43.01
CA GLN A 386 26.12 0.77 -44.32
C GLN A 386 27.35 1.71 -44.23
N ASP A 387 27.57 2.32 -43.06
CA ASP A 387 28.70 3.23 -42.79
C ASP A 387 29.90 2.52 -42.13
N ALA A 388 29.81 1.21 -41.86
CA ALA A 388 30.95 0.42 -41.41
C ALA A 388 31.95 0.26 -42.57
N PRO A 389 33.24 0.63 -42.40
CA PRO A 389 34.22 0.46 -43.46
C PRO A 389 34.30 -1.03 -43.82
N GLU A 390 34.15 -1.35 -45.11
CA GLU A 390 34.45 -2.68 -45.63
C GLU A 390 35.87 -3.05 -45.17
N GLU A 391 36.00 -4.04 -44.30
CA GLU A 391 37.30 -4.65 -44.00
C GLU A 391 37.80 -5.31 -45.29
N SER A 392 38.69 -4.60 -46.00
CA SER A 392 39.40 -5.05 -47.20
C SER A 392 40.59 -5.94 -46.88
#